data_AF-A0A117QJX4-F1
#
_entry.id   AF-A0A117QJX4-F1
#
_cell.length_a   1.000
_cell.length_b   1.000
_cell.length_c   1.000
_cell.angle_alpha   90.00
_cell.angle_beta   90.00
_cell.angle_gamma   90.00
#
_symmetry.space_group_name_H-M   'P 1'
#
loop_
_entity.id
_entity.type
_entity.pdbx_description
1 polymer ?
#
loop_
_entity_poly.entity_id
_entity_poly.type
_entity_poly.pdbx_seq_one_letter_code
_entity_poly.pdbx_strand_id
1 'polypeptide(L)'
;MDQAERIAVLRTGHPLLGEDEDALEAMAFSADDSLLAVGGRDRTVRLWDMRLREEIALLEGCEDDVSKISFSPDGRLLVASDESGTARLWDLADLPASGPGRHR
;
A
#
# COMPACT_ATOMS: atom_id res chain seq x y z
N MET A 1 12.70 25.10 -38.18
CA MET A 1 12.96 23.89 -37.37
C MET A 1 12.56 24.26 -35.96
N ASP A 2 11.30 24.01 -35.63
CA ASP A 2 10.69 24.46 -34.37
C ASP A 2 10.90 23.40 -33.30
N GLN A 3 11.60 23.78 -32.24
CA GLN A 3 11.87 22.95 -31.06
C GLN A 3 10.83 23.33 -30.00
N ALA A 4 9.55 23.10 -30.31
CA ALA A 4 8.48 23.31 -29.34
C ALA A 4 8.32 22.07 -28.46
N GLU A 5 8.71 22.26 -27.19
CA GLU A 5 8.22 21.63 -25.96
C GLU A 5 7.26 20.43 -26.14
N ARG A 6 7.80 19.22 -26.04
CA ARG A 6 6.99 18.05 -25.67
C ARG A 6 6.86 18.03 -24.16
N ILE A 7 5.92 18.79 -23.62
CA ILE A 7 5.43 18.55 -22.26
C ILE A 7 4.83 17.14 -22.28
N ALA A 8 5.42 16.21 -21.53
CA ALA A 8 4.82 14.92 -21.29
C ALA A 8 3.51 15.17 -20.55
N VAL A 9 2.38 15.18 -21.27
CA VAL A 9 1.06 15.14 -20.65
C VAL A 9 1.01 13.84 -19.87
N LEU A 10 1.12 13.93 -18.55
CA LEU A 10 0.88 12.81 -17.66
C LEU A 10 -0.53 12.32 -17.98
N ARG A 11 -0.62 11.13 -18.59
CA ARG A 11 -1.91 10.47 -18.78
C ARG A 11 -2.49 10.27 -17.39
N THR A 12 -3.76 10.62 -17.24
CA THR A 12 -4.53 10.55 -16.00
C THR A 12 -4.19 9.27 -15.22
N GLY A 13 -3.93 9.41 -13.91
CA GLY A 13 -3.60 8.28 -13.05
C GLY A 13 -4.69 7.19 -13.14
N HIS A 14 -4.28 5.95 -13.35
CA HIS A 14 -5.20 4.82 -13.31
C HIS A 14 -5.56 4.53 -11.84
N PRO A 15 -6.85 4.45 -11.48
CA PRO A 15 -7.24 4.10 -10.12
C PRO A 15 -6.67 2.70 -9.81
N LEU A 16 -5.88 2.63 -8.74
CA LEU A 16 -5.36 1.36 -8.22
C LEU A 16 -6.36 0.66 -7.30
N LEU A 17 -7.31 1.42 -6.74
CA LEU A 17 -8.30 0.96 -5.76
C LEU A 17 -9.72 1.32 -6.25
N GLY A 18 -10.70 0.52 -5.82
CA GLY A 18 -12.11 0.62 -6.26
C GLY A 18 -12.87 1.79 -5.64
N GLU A 19 -14.12 1.97 -6.06
CA GLU A 19 -15.00 3.08 -5.61
C GLU A 19 -15.60 2.87 -4.20
N ASP A 20 -15.43 1.68 -3.60
CA ASP A 20 -16.07 1.23 -2.35
C ASP A 20 -15.03 0.79 -1.30
N GLU A 21 -13.86 1.44 -1.29
CA GLU A 21 -12.90 1.27 -0.19
C GLU A 21 -13.15 2.37 0.84
N ASP A 22 -13.30 1.96 2.11
CA ASP A 22 -13.30 2.85 3.27
C ASP A 22 -12.15 3.86 3.16
N ALA A 23 -12.38 5.11 3.62
CA ALA A 23 -11.47 6.22 3.36
C ALA A 23 -10.01 5.84 3.68
N LEU A 24 -9.16 5.93 2.66
CA LEU A 24 -7.73 5.67 2.78
C LEU A 24 -7.07 6.85 3.47
N GLU A 25 -6.43 6.62 4.60
CA GLU A 25 -5.85 7.67 5.43
C GLU A 25 -4.31 7.63 5.42
N ALA A 26 -3.70 6.47 5.08
CA ALA A 26 -2.25 6.28 5.10
C ALA A 26 -1.73 5.49 3.88
N MET A 27 -0.56 5.90 3.35
CA MET A 27 0.13 5.20 2.25
C MET A 27 1.65 5.32 2.36
N ALA A 28 2.37 4.31 1.90
CA ALA A 28 3.83 4.34 1.76
C ALA A 28 4.32 3.43 0.62
N PHE A 29 5.36 3.86 -0.11
CA PHE A 29 6.10 3.01 -1.03
C PHE A 29 7.31 2.38 -0.33
N SER A 30 7.70 1.17 -0.74
CA SER A 30 9.01 0.62 -0.41
C SER A 30 10.12 1.42 -1.12
N ALA A 31 11.35 1.38 -0.57
CA ALA A 31 12.47 2.16 -1.11
C ALA A 31 12.89 1.78 -2.53
N ASP A 32 12.50 0.59 -3.00
CA ASP A 32 12.76 0.08 -4.34
C ASP A 32 11.55 0.19 -5.28
N ASP A 33 10.48 0.88 -4.85
CA ASP A 33 9.22 1.07 -5.57
C ASP A 33 8.48 -0.23 -5.96
N SER A 34 8.89 -1.38 -5.40
CA SER A 34 8.28 -2.68 -5.71
C SER A 34 6.95 -2.90 -4.99
N LEU A 35 6.79 -2.29 -3.81
CA LEU A 35 5.62 -2.45 -2.97
C LEU A 35 4.96 -1.10 -2.65
N LEU A 36 3.64 -1.13 -2.56
CA LEU A 36 2.81 -0.05 -2.02
C LEU A 36 1.99 -0.61 -0.86
N ALA A 37 2.07 0.03 0.29
CA ALA A 37 1.18 -0.24 1.42
C ALA A 37 0.14 0.87 1.55
N VAL A 38 -1.10 0.49 1.81
CA VAL A 38 -2.25 1.38 1.94
C VAL A 38 -3.07 0.96 3.16
N GLY A 39 -3.46 1.91 4.00
CA GLY A 39 -4.32 1.67 5.16
C GLY A 39 -5.41 2.72 5.27
N GLY A 40 -6.51 2.34 5.91
CA GLY A 40 -7.69 3.20 6.04
C GLY A 40 -8.59 2.78 7.20
N ARG A 41 -9.87 3.18 7.10
CA ARG A 41 -10.87 2.99 8.17
C ARG A 41 -11.38 1.58 8.35
N ASP A 42 -11.10 0.69 7.40
CA ASP A 42 -11.35 -0.74 7.59
C ASP A 42 -10.38 -1.39 8.58
N ARG A 43 -9.41 -0.62 9.10
CA ARG A 43 -8.41 -1.03 10.10
C ARG A 43 -7.51 -2.16 9.60
N THR A 44 -7.31 -2.21 8.29
CA THR A 44 -6.39 -3.12 7.64
C THR A 44 -5.29 -2.36 6.91
N VAL A 45 -4.19 -3.06 6.62
CA VAL A 45 -3.18 -2.57 5.68
C VAL A 45 -3.11 -3.52 4.49
N ARG A 46 -3.45 -3.01 3.30
CA ARG A 46 -3.31 -3.71 2.03
C ARG A 46 -1.91 -3.51 1.48
N LEU A 47 -1.27 -4.61 1.04
CA LEU A 47 0.04 -4.59 0.41
C LEU A 47 -0.09 -4.98 -1.06
N TRP A 48 0.43 -4.13 -1.94
CA TRP A 48 0.37 -4.26 -3.39
C TRP A 48 1.76 -4.49 -3.97
N ASP A 49 1.88 -5.45 -4.89
CA ASP A 49 3.02 -5.55 -5.79
C ASP A 49 2.79 -4.62 -6.98
N MET A 50 3.67 -3.62 -7.14
CA MET A 50 3.55 -2.59 -8.17
C MET A 50 3.99 -3.06 -9.56
N ARG A 51 4.75 -4.15 -9.64
CA ARG A 51 5.15 -4.76 -10.92
C ARG A 51 4.02 -5.59 -11.50
N LEU A 52 3.33 -6.35 -10.64
CA LEU A 52 2.18 -7.16 -11.01
C LEU A 52 0.88 -6.37 -11.06
N ARG A 53 0.82 -5.25 -10.32
CA ARG A 53 -0.38 -4.45 -10.06
C ARG A 53 -1.48 -5.28 -9.38
N GLU A 54 -1.08 -6.07 -8.40
CA GLU A 54 -1.97 -6.96 -7.66
C GLU A 54 -1.77 -6.78 -6.15
N GLU A 55 -2.87 -6.87 -5.39
CA GLU A 55 -2.81 -7.01 -3.94
C GLU A 55 -2.23 -8.39 -3.60
N ILE A 56 -1.19 -8.41 -2.78
CA ILE A 56 -0.47 -9.63 -2.40
C ILE A 56 -0.66 -10.01 -0.93
N ALA A 57 -1.13 -9.07 -0.09
CA ALA A 57 -1.45 -9.35 1.31
C ALA A 57 -2.47 -8.36 1.88
N LEU A 58 -3.28 -8.87 2.80
CA LEU A 58 -4.11 -8.10 3.72
C LEU A 58 -3.55 -8.31 5.14
N LEU A 59 -3.07 -7.23 5.76
CA LEU A 59 -2.47 -7.25 7.08
C LEU A 59 -3.50 -6.79 8.11
N GLU A 60 -3.97 -7.75 8.89
CA GLU A 60 -5.00 -7.52 9.91
C GLU A 60 -4.39 -7.24 11.29
N GLY A 61 -5.24 -6.72 12.17
CA GLY A 61 -4.98 -6.62 13.60
C GLY A 61 -5.02 -5.20 14.16
N CYS A 62 -4.91 -4.15 13.33
CA CYS A 62 -5.08 -2.78 13.82
C CYS A 62 -6.43 -2.63 14.53
N GLU A 63 -6.43 -1.95 15.67
CA GLU A 63 -7.61 -1.89 16.54
C GLU A 63 -8.54 -0.74 16.15
N ASP A 64 -7.99 0.25 15.45
CA ASP A 64 -8.64 1.47 14.99
C ASP A 64 -8.09 1.90 13.61
N ASP A 65 -8.58 3.03 13.10
CA ASP A 65 -8.23 3.58 11.78
C ASP A 65 -6.71 3.69 11.60
N VAL A 66 -6.19 3.21 10.47
CA VAL A 66 -4.75 3.26 10.19
C VAL A 66 -4.35 4.68 9.83
N SER A 67 -3.54 5.32 10.67
CA SER A 67 -3.18 6.74 10.53
C SER A 67 -1.80 6.95 9.90
N LYS A 68 -0.87 6.00 10.01
CA LYS A 68 0.48 6.08 9.40
C LYS A 68 1.01 4.70 9.03
N ILE A 69 1.80 4.66 7.96
CA ILE A 69 2.52 3.47 7.50
C ILE A 69 3.97 3.84 7.17
N SER A 70 4.92 2.95 7.46
CA SER A 70 6.32 3.08 7.04
C SER A 70 6.94 1.72 6.73
N PHE A 71 7.71 1.66 5.66
CA PHE A 71 8.64 0.55 5.40
C PHE A 71 9.96 0.78 6.14
N SER A 72 10.66 -0.29 6.47
CA SER A 72 12.10 -0.22 6.74
C SER A 72 12.87 0.10 5.46
N PRO A 73 14.08 0.70 5.54
CA PRO A 73 14.88 1.02 4.36
C PRO A 73 15.24 -0.19 3.49
N ASP A 74 15.33 -1.38 4.09
CA ASP A 74 15.58 -2.65 3.39
C ASP A 74 14.30 -3.30 2.84
N GLY A 75 13.12 -2.71 3.04
CA GLY A 75 11.84 -3.19 2.56
C GLY A 75 11.32 -4.45 3.26
N ARG A 76 12.03 -4.99 4.25
CA ARG A 76 11.64 -6.24 4.92
C ARG A 76 10.52 -6.04 5.94
N LEU A 77 10.52 -4.91 6.64
CA LEU A 77 9.59 -4.64 7.72
C LEU A 77 8.59 -3.58 7.30
N LEU A 78 7.34 -3.76 7.74
CA LEU A 78 6.29 -2.76 7.65
C LEU A 78 5.78 -2.43 9.05
N VAL A 79 5.69 -1.13 9.37
CA VAL A 79 5.01 -0.65 10.57
C VAL A 79 3.79 0.16 10.17
N ALA A 80 2.68 -0.07 10.86
CA ALA A 80 1.52 0.81 10.83
C ALA A 80 1.11 1.23 12.24
N SER A 81 0.70 2.48 12.41
CA SER A 81 0.08 2.96 13.65
C SER A 81 -1.38 3.27 13.41
N ASP A 82 -2.21 3.00 14.41
CA ASP A 82 -3.64 3.28 14.39
C ASP A 82 -4.04 4.37 15.39
N GLU A 83 -5.28 4.86 15.28
CA GLU A 83 -5.82 5.90 16.17
C GLU A 83 -6.03 5.44 17.63
N SER A 84 -5.95 4.14 17.92
CA SER A 84 -5.95 3.62 19.29
C SER A 84 -4.65 3.93 20.05
N GLY A 85 -3.63 4.42 19.34
CA GLY A 85 -2.29 4.66 19.87
C GLY A 85 -1.39 3.43 19.83
N THR A 86 -1.82 2.36 19.14
CA THR A 86 -1.05 1.14 18.96
C THR A 86 -0.28 1.19 17.64
N ALA A 87 0.89 0.53 17.60
CA ALA A 87 1.61 0.27 16.38
C ALA A 87 1.82 -1.24 16.20
N ARG A 88 1.72 -1.70 14.97
CA ARG A 88 1.95 -3.08 14.56
C ARG A 88 3.09 -3.16 13.57
N LEU A 89 3.85 -4.24 13.70
CA LEU A 89 5.03 -4.53 12.90
C LEU A 89 4.81 -5.90 12.23
N TRP A 90 5.00 -5.96 10.92
CA TRP A 90 5.00 -7.20 10.15
C TRP A 90 6.38 -7.42 9.53
N ASP A 91 6.87 -8.66 9.60
CA ASP A 91 8.00 -9.11 8.79
C ASP A 91 7.45 -9.66 7.47
N LEU A 92 7.74 -8.97 6.37
CA LEU A 92 7.21 -9.33 5.06
C LEU A 92 7.84 -10.61 4.50
N ALA A 93 8.96 -11.06 5.07
CA ALA A 93 9.54 -12.36 4.74
C ALA A 93 8.68 -13.54 5.24
N ASP A 94 7.81 -13.31 6.24
CA ASP A 94 6.90 -14.31 6.78
C ASP A 94 5.56 -14.38 6.02
N LEU A 95 5.35 -13.50 5.02
CA LEU A 95 4.16 -13.55 4.20
C LEU A 95 4.15 -14.85 3.37
N PRO A 96 3.00 -15.54 3.30
CA PRO A 96 2.89 -16.72 2.46
C PRO A 96 3.15 -16.31 1.00
N ALA A 97 3.95 -17.10 0.28
CA ALA A 97 4.24 -16.89 -1.15
C ALA A 97 3.00 -16.99 -2.07
N SER A 98 1.82 -17.20 -1.49
CA SER A 98 0.53 -17.22 -2.16
C SER A 98 -0.34 -16.22 -1.40
N GLY A 99 -0.66 -15.09 -2.03
CA GLY A 99 -1.48 -14.04 -1.42
C GLY A 99 -2.83 -14.56 -0.92
N PRO A 100 -3.54 -13.79 -0.08
CA PRO A 100 -4.84 -14.18 0.44
C PRO A 100 -5.75 -14.58 -0.73
N GLY A 101 -6.31 -15.78 -0.64
CA GLY A 101 -7.13 -16.35 -1.68
C GLY A 101 -8.21 -15.36 -2.11
N ARG A 102 -8.23 -15.05 -3.41
CA ARG A 102 -9.27 -14.24 -4.06
C ARG A 102 -10.65 -14.69 -3.57
N HIS A 103 -11.28 -13.91 -2.70
CA HIS A 103 -12.71 -14.02 -2.50
C HIS A 103 -13.37 -13.47 -3.77
N ARG A 104 -13.97 -14.40 -4.52
CA ARG A 104 -14.78 -14.17 -5.71
C ARG A 104 -16.08 -13.46 -5.38
#